data_AF-A0A7C2KQ23-F1
#
_entry.id   AF-A0A7C2KQ23-F1
#
_cell.length_a   1.000
_cell.length_b   1.000
_cell.length_c   1.000
_cell.angle_alpha   90.00
_cell.angle_beta   90.00
_cell.angle_gamma   90.00
#
_symmetry.space_group_name_H-M   'P 1'
#
loop_
_entity.id
_entity.type
_entity.pdbx_description
1 polymer ?
#
loop_
_entity_poly.entity_id
_entity_poly.type
_entity_poly.pdbx_seq_one_letter_code
_entity_poly.pdbx_strand_id
1 'polypeptide(L)'
;MVDTALEHNAFTEELIRQLRAADQFGNWSKMSDEELLRAKYVKTKEDLKKIPIIADIDEMLIGEIKMIYKAIALQFERKTGVMCNVVMEMSHEGFGRCIVIAGRIVLVD
;
A
#
# COMPACT_ATOMS: atom_id res chain seq x y z
N MET A 1 -9.65 -17.72 11.95
CA MET A 1 -9.33 -16.31 12.28
C MET A 1 -10.06 -15.49 11.25
N VAL A 2 -10.86 -14.49 11.66
CA VAL A 2 -11.44 -13.54 10.71
C VAL A 2 -10.27 -12.79 10.09
N ASP A 3 -10.15 -12.80 8.76
CA ASP A 3 -9.13 -12.07 8.01
C ASP A 3 -9.42 -10.56 8.13
N THR A 4 -9.10 -9.94 9.27
CA THR A 4 -9.31 -8.50 9.52
C THR A 4 -8.60 -7.62 8.48
N ALA A 5 -7.59 -8.15 7.78
CA ALA A 5 -6.92 -7.46 6.68
C ALA A 5 -7.85 -7.16 5.48
N LEU A 6 -8.96 -7.89 5.35
CA LEU A 6 -9.94 -7.74 4.27
C LEU A 6 -11.22 -7.04 4.74
N GLU A 7 -11.23 -6.50 5.97
CA GLU A 7 -12.36 -5.73 6.45
C GLU A 7 -12.59 -4.51 5.56
N HIS A 8 -13.82 -4.37 5.07
CA HIS A 8 -14.22 -3.19 4.31
C HIS A 8 -14.26 -1.97 5.24
N ASN A 9 -13.32 -1.07 5.04
CA ASN A 9 -13.21 0.18 5.77
C ASN A 9 -12.61 1.27 4.86
N ALA A 10 -12.57 2.50 5.37
CA ALA A 10 -12.11 3.66 4.61
C ALA A 10 -10.69 3.49 4.03
N PHE A 11 -9.80 2.75 4.72
CA PHE A 11 -8.45 2.49 4.25
C PHE A 11 -8.44 1.45 3.11
N THR A 12 -9.09 0.29 3.30
CA THR A 12 -9.11 -0.77 2.28
C THR A 12 -9.83 -0.32 1.01
N GLU A 13 -10.90 0.46 1.13
CA GLU A 13 -11.59 1.08 -0.02
C GLU A 13 -10.70 2.05 -0.81
N GLU A 14 -9.86 2.85 -0.14
CA GLU A 14 -8.94 3.73 -0.84
C GLU A 14 -7.80 2.95 -1.49
N LEU A 15 -7.26 1.95 -0.80
CA LEU A 15 -6.21 1.10 -1.33
C LEU A 15 -6.66 0.38 -2.61
N ILE A 16 -7.89 -0.16 -2.62
CA ILE A 16 -8.50 -0.74 -3.83
C ILE A 16 -8.60 0.32 -4.93
N ARG A 17 -9.13 1.52 -4.65
CA ARG A 17 -9.23 2.60 -5.65
C ARG A 17 -7.89 2.92 -6.28
N GLN A 18 -6.84 3.01 -5.48
CA GLN A 18 -5.48 3.26 -5.97
C GLN A 18 -4.95 2.11 -6.83
N LEU A 19 -5.16 0.85 -6.42
CA LEU A 19 -4.79 -0.32 -7.22
C LEU A 19 -5.50 -0.35 -8.57
N ARG A 20 -6.81 -0.09 -8.58
CA ARG A 20 -7.62 -0.05 -9.81
C ARG A 20 -7.17 1.09 -10.73
N ALA A 21 -6.82 2.24 -10.17
CA ALA A 21 -6.30 3.37 -10.94
C ALA A 21 -4.92 3.08 -11.55
N ALA A 22 -4.08 2.28 -10.87
CA ALA A 22 -2.77 1.87 -11.37
C ALA A 22 -2.82 0.75 -12.44
N ASP A 23 -3.96 0.05 -12.56
CA ASP A 23 -4.13 -1.07 -13.50
C ASP A 23 -4.43 -0.60 -14.94
N GLN A 24 -3.47 0.09 -15.56
CA GLN A 24 -3.62 0.69 -16.88
C GLN A 24 -4.04 -0.31 -17.98
N PHE A 25 -3.61 -1.57 -17.87
CA PHE A 25 -3.88 -2.62 -18.86
C PHE A 25 -5.06 -3.53 -18.48
N GLY A 26 -5.69 -3.30 -17.33
CA GLY A 26 -6.82 -4.11 -16.86
C GLY A 26 -6.44 -5.54 -16.48
N ASN A 27 -5.20 -5.77 -16.04
CA ASN A 27 -4.69 -7.08 -15.62
C ASN A 27 -5.50 -7.68 -14.46
N TRP A 28 -6.11 -6.84 -13.62
CA TRP A 28 -6.89 -7.24 -12.45
C TRP A 28 -8.38 -6.97 -12.63
N SER A 29 -8.83 -6.51 -13.79
CA SER A 29 -10.23 -6.12 -14.07
C SER A 29 -11.27 -7.20 -13.75
N LYS A 30 -10.88 -8.49 -13.83
CA LYS A 30 -11.74 -9.64 -13.55
C LYS A 30 -11.68 -10.13 -12.10
N MET A 31 -10.72 -9.66 -11.31
CA MET A 31 -10.61 -10.01 -9.89
C MET A 31 -11.62 -9.19 -9.10
N SER A 32 -12.28 -9.81 -8.12
CA SER A 32 -13.00 -9.06 -7.09
C SER A 32 -12.03 -8.24 -6.24
N ASP A 33 -12.55 -7.25 -5.52
CA ASP A 33 -11.74 -6.40 -4.66
C ASP A 33 -11.07 -7.18 -3.53
N GLU A 34 -11.76 -8.17 -2.96
CA GLU A 34 -11.21 -9.07 -1.94
C GLU A 34 -10.07 -9.92 -2.51
N GLU A 35 -10.27 -10.52 -3.69
CA GLU A 35 -9.24 -11.32 -4.35
C GLU A 35 -8.00 -10.48 -4.69
N LEU A 36 -8.20 -9.25 -5.16
CA LEU A 36 -7.12 -8.33 -5.48
C LEU A 36 -6.32 -7.95 -4.22
N LEU A 37 -7.00 -7.57 -3.14
CA LEU A 37 -6.35 -7.26 -1.88
C LEU A 37 -5.59 -8.46 -1.31
N ARG A 38 -6.21 -9.64 -1.35
CA ARG A 38 -5.59 -10.89 -0.88
C ARG A 38 -4.33 -11.20 -1.69
N ALA A 39 -4.40 -11.13 -3.01
CA ALA A 39 -3.28 -11.43 -3.89
C ALA A 39 -2.10 -10.46 -3.70
N LYS A 40 -2.38 -9.18 -3.41
CA LYS A 40 -1.34 -8.15 -3.28
C LYS A 40 -0.75 -8.05 -1.88
N TYR A 41 -1.58 -8.06 -0.83
CA TYR A 41 -1.16 -7.62 0.51
C TYR A 41 -1.32 -8.67 1.62
N VAL A 42 -1.99 -9.80 1.36
CA VAL A 42 -2.21 -10.83 2.39
C VAL A 42 -1.30 -12.02 2.12
N LYS A 43 -0.42 -12.32 3.07
CA LYS A 43 0.48 -13.49 3.03
C LYS A 43 0.23 -14.37 4.25
N THR A 44 0.30 -15.69 4.07
CA THR A 44 0.26 -16.60 5.21
C THR A 44 1.56 -16.52 6.01
N LYS A 45 1.56 -17.03 7.24
CA LYS A 45 2.78 -17.15 8.05
C LYS A 45 3.86 -18.00 7.35
N GLU A 46 3.46 -18.97 6.54
CA GLU A 46 4.39 -19.81 5.79
C GLU A 46 4.98 -19.06 4.60
N ASP A 47 4.20 -18.23 3.91
CA ASP A 47 4.68 -17.40 2.82
C ASP A 47 5.69 -16.36 3.30
N LEU A 48 5.42 -15.73 4.46
CA LEU A 48 6.34 -14.77 5.06
C LEU A 48 7.71 -15.38 5.40
N LYS A 49 7.75 -16.66 5.82
CA LYS A 49 9.01 -17.37 6.10
C LYS A 49 9.83 -17.67 4.85
N LYS A 50 9.20 -17.68 3.66
CA LYS A 50 9.88 -17.90 2.38
C LYS A 50 10.48 -16.60 1.81
N ILE A 51 10.10 -15.44 2.35
CA ILE A 51 10.68 -14.16 1.93
C ILE A 51 12.14 -14.13 2.40
N PRO A 52 13.11 -13.92 1.49
CA PRO A 52 14.51 -13.84 1.88
C PRO A 52 14.74 -12.62 2.77
N ILE A 53 15.57 -12.78 3.81
CA ILE A 53 15.91 -11.68 4.73
C ILE A 53 16.82 -10.65 4.04
N ILE A 54 17.68 -11.10 3.13
CA ILE A 54 18.54 -10.27 2.30
C ILE A 54 18.12 -10.55 0.86
N ALA A 55 17.37 -9.63 0.26
CA ALA A 55 16.99 -9.68 -1.14
C ALA A 55 16.87 -8.27 -1.68
N ASP A 56 17.24 -8.11 -2.94
CA ASP A 56 16.97 -6.89 -3.66
C ASP A 56 15.45 -6.67 -3.73
N ILE A 57 15.02 -5.45 -3.40
CA ILE A 57 13.65 -5.03 -3.60
C ILE A 57 13.51 -4.40 -4.98
N ASP A 58 12.56 -4.89 -5.77
CA ASP A 58 12.26 -4.31 -7.08
C ASP A 58 11.37 -3.06 -6.96
N GLU A 59 11.37 -2.23 -8.01
CA GLU A 59 10.58 -1.00 -8.06
C GLU A 59 9.07 -1.26 -7.96
N MET A 60 8.62 -2.44 -8.39
CA MET A 60 7.20 -2.82 -8.33
C MET A 60 6.76 -3.00 -6.88
N LEU A 61 7.53 -3.71 -6.08
CA LEU A 61 7.28 -3.93 -4.65
C LEU A 61 7.41 -2.62 -3.86
N ILE A 62 8.40 -1.77 -4.19
CA ILE A 62 8.47 -0.41 -3.62
C ILE A 62 7.18 0.37 -3.92
N GLY A 63 6.69 0.29 -5.16
CA GLY A 63 5.44 0.93 -5.59
C GLY A 63 4.21 0.44 -4.82
N GLU A 64 4.12 -0.86 -4.57
CA GLU A 64 3.05 -1.48 -3.79
C GLU A 64 3.08 -1.04 -2.32
N ILE A 65 4.26 -1.01 -1.69
CA ILE A 65 4.41 -0.48 -0.33
C ILE A 65 4.01 0.98 -0.30
N LYS A 66 4.46 1.80 -1.27
CA LYS A 66 4.11 3.23 -1.36
C LYS A 66 2.61 3.44 -1.50
N MET A 67 1.90 2.50 -2.11
CA MET A 67 0.45 2.57 -2.29
C MET A 67 -0.31 2.55 -0.95
N ILE A 68 0.19 1.79 0.03
CA ILE A 68 -0.37 1.75 1.38
C ILE A 68 -0.36 3.15 2.01
N TYR A 69 0.78 3.85 1.92
CA TYR A 69 0.91 5.21 2.45
C TYR A 69 0.08 6.23 1.67
N LYS A 70 -0.07 6.05 0.35
CA LYS A 70 -0.96 6.88 -0.47
C LYS A 70 -2.42 6.74 -0.06
N ALA A 71 -2.87 5.52 0.26
CA ALA A 71 -4.22 5.29 0.75
C ALA A 71 -4.47 6.03 2.08
N ILE A 72 -3.49 6.04 3.00
CA ILE A 72 -3.56 6.80 4.25
C ILE A 72 -3.62 8.31 3.97
N ALA A 73 -2.71 8.81 3.13
CA ALA A 73 -2.63 10.23 2.75
C ALA A 73 -3.95 10.75 2.17
N LEU A 74 -4.54 10.00 1.23
CA LEU A 74 -5.80 10.39 0.59
C LEU A 74 -7.00 10.31 1.54
N GLN A 75 -7.04 9.34 2.44
CA GLN A 75 -8.08 9.30 3.46
C GLN A 75 -7.99 10.47 4.44
N PHE A 76 -6.77 10.90 4.79
CA PHE A 76 -6.57 12.12 5.57
C PHE A 76 -7.04 13.36 4.79
N GLU A 77 -6.64 13.49 3.53
CA GLU A 77 -7.02 14.61 2.67
C GLU A 77 -8.55 14.69 2.48
N ARG A 78 -9.23 13.56 2.24
CA ARG A 78 -10.70 13.50 2.15
C ARG A 78 -11.40 13.99 3.42
N LYS A 79 -10.83 13.71 4.60
CA LYS A 79 -11.43 14.09 5.88
C LYS A 79 -11.14 15.53 6.29
N THR A 80 -10.02 16.09 5.85
CA THR A 80 -9.51 17.38 6.34
C THR A 80 -9.51 18.48 5.29
N GLY A 81 -9.56 18.14 4.01
CA GLY A 81 -9.32 19.06 2.90
C GLY A 81 -7.85 19.50 2.76
N VAL A 82 -6.93 18.92 3.55
CA VAL A 82 -5.51 19.26 3.53
C VAL A 82 -4.75 18.26 2.68
N MET A 83 -4.13 18.75 1.63
CA MET A 83 -3.31 17.94 0.72
C MET A 83 -2.15 17.27 1.45
N CYS A 84 -1.96 15.99 1.16
CA CYS A 84 -0.88 15.18 1.72
C CYS A 84 0.08 14.68 0.62
N ASN A 85 1.37 14.64 0.94
CA ASN A 85 2.39 14.05 0.09
C ASN A 85 2.94 12.78 0.74
N VAL A 86 3.27 11.80 -0.11
CA VAL A 86 3.95 10.56 0.29
C VAL A 86 5.36 10.57 -0.26
N VAL A 87 6.34 10.58 0.64
CA VAL A 87 7.77 10.54 0.30
C VAL A 87 8.31 9.21 0.79
N MET A 88 8.91 8.46 -0.11
CA MET A 88 9.53 7.17 0.19
C MET A 88 10.92 7.14 -0.42
N GLU A 89 11.89 6.75 0.38
CA GLU A 89 13.25 6.46 -0.03
C GLU A 89 13.60 5.06 0.48
N MET A 90 14.03 4.20 -0.43
CA MET A 90 14.37 2.80 -0.14
C MET A 90 15.69 2.47 -0.83
N SER A 91 16.57 1.80 -0.09
CA SER A 91 17.76 1.15 -0.62
C SER A 91 17.40 -0.12 -1.39
N HIS A 92 18.34 -0.60 -2.20
CA HIS A 92 18.22 -1.86 -2.94
C HIS A 92 17.99 -3.06 -2.01
N GLU A 93 18.53 -3.05 -0.79
CA GLU A 93 18.35 -4.11 0.21
C GLU A 93 16.99 -4.05 0.95
N GLY A 94 16.11 -3.10 0.61
CA GLY A 94 14.80 -2.97 1.25
C GLY A 94 14.80 -2.20 2.59
N PHE A 95 15.92 -1.57 2.96
CA PHE A 95 15.95 -0.61 4.08
C PHE A 95 15.58 0.79 3.60
N GLY A 96 14.80 1.52 4.37
CA GLY A 96 14.44 2.88 4.02
C GLY A 96 13.40 3.48 4.94
N ARG A 97 12.74 4.53 4.44
CA ARG A 97 11.73 5.27 5.18
C ARG A 97 10.63 5.75 4.24
N CYS A 98 9.40 5.70 4.73
CA CYS A 98 8.25 6.27 4.04
C CYS A 98 7.46 7.15 4.99
N ILE A 99 7.27 8.41 4.59
CA ILE A 99 6.57 9.41 5.39
C ILE A 99 5.33 9.91 4.65
N VAL A 100 4.33 10.30 5.42
CA VAL A 100 3.18 11.08 4.94
C VAL A 100 3.27 12.46 5.56
N ILE A 101 3.29 13.51 4.74
CA ILE A 101 3.45 14.89 5.17
C ILE A 101 2.32 15.79 4.65
N ALA A 102 1.77 16.61 5.53
CA ALA A 102 0.80 17.66 5.21
C ALA A 102 1.40 19.03 5.54
N GLY A 103 1.77 19.80 4.51
CA GLY A 103 2.48 21.07 4.68
C GLY A 103 3.84 20.88 5.38
N ARG A 104 3.90 21.15 6.69
CA ARG A 104 5.11 21.02 7.53
C ARG A 104 4.95 19.99 8.67
N ILE A 105 3.87 19.21 8.67
CA ILE A 105 3.57 18.24 9.72
C ILE A 105 3.73 16.83 9.15
N VAL A 106 4.59 16.03 9.79
CA VAL A 106 4.70 14.60 9.52
C VAL A 106 3.56 13.88 10.22
N LEU A 107 2.68 13.24 9.44
CA LEU A 107 1.52 12.49 9.93
C LEU A 107 1.88 11.04 10.24
N VAL A 108 2.80 10.46 9.47
CA VAL A 108 3.31 9.09 9.57
C VAL A 108 4.82 9.12 9.31
N ASP A 109 5.60 8.44 10.17
CA ASP A 109 7.05 8.24 10.08
C ASP A 109 7.43 6.77 10.35
#